data_AF-A0A8S3HIB3-F1
#
_entry.id   AF-A0A8S3HIB3-F1
#
_cell.length_a   1.000
_cell.length_b   1.000
_cell.length_c   1.000
_cell.angle_alpha   90.00
_cell.angle_beta   90.00
_cell.angle_gamma   90.00
#
_symmetry.space_group_name_H-M   'P 1'
#
loop_
_entity.id
_entity.type
_entity.pdbx_description
1 polymer ?
#
loop_
_entity_poly.entity_id
_entity_poly.type
_entity_poly.pdbx_seq_one_letter_code
_entity_poly.pdbx_strand_id
1 'polypeptide(L)'
;MYPHLQTSANNKPTQDSITAFEDFIRRYAINKTFATKLRGLRGYEIAFICDDSGSMKNPMVPRHSSGRNQEATTRWEELKKIVSIVVDLASTLDPDGVDVYFLNRKPALNVRSSKELTNIFAIPPNGLTPIVRVLREVLQAKKKEIQERKLLVLLVTDGIPTAEDGTANPQELYQVLLHERIPIERVPATIICCT
;
A
#
# COMPACT_ATOMS: atom_id res chain seq x y z
N MET A 1 -9.02 -11.25 24.51
CA MET A 1 -8.17 -12.46 24.45
C MET A 1 -7.98 -12.75 22.96
N TYR A 2 -6.90 -12.26 22.37
CA TYR A 2 -6.65 -12.42 20.93
C TYR A 2 -5.92 -13.73 20.69
N PRO A 3 -6.33 -14.56 19.73
CA PRO A 3 -5.67 -15.83 19.45
C PRO A 3 -4.23 -15.57 18.96
N HIS A 4 -3.30 -16.38 19.46
CA HIS A 4 -1.91 -16.40 19.04
C HIS A 4 -1.80 -16.53 17.52
N LEU A 5 -1.27 -15.49 16.86
CA LEU A 5 -0.74 -15.60 15.51
C LEU A 5 0.55 -16.43 15.59
N GLN A 6 0.51 -17.65 15.07
CA GLN A 6 1.71 -18.44 14.81
C GLN A 6 2.47 -17.75 13.67
N THR A 7 3.58 -17.12 14.02
CA THR A 7 4.44 -16.43 13.06
C THR A 7 5.21 -17.46 12.24
N SER A 8 4.84 -17.55 10.95
CA SER A 8 5.35 -18.55 10.01
C SER A 8 6.72 -18.16 9.47
N ALA A 9 7.75 -18.19 10.32
CA ALA A 9 9.13 -17.85 9.96
C ALA A 9 9.82 -18.91 9.06
N ASN A 10 9.09 -19.81 8.39
CA ASN A 10 9.70 -20.87 7.56
C ASN A 10 8.82 -21.36 6.40
N ASN A 11 8.09 -20.46 5.71
CA ASN A 11 7.20 -20.85 4.62
C ASN A 11 7.96 -21.03 3.30
N LYS A 12 8.37 -22.28 3.02
CA LYS A 12 8.64 -22.69 1.63
C LYS A 12 7.39 -22.38 0.78
N PRO A 13 7.56 -21.86 -0.45
CA PRO A 13 6.43 -21.62 -1.34
C PRO A 13 5.61 -22.90 -1.51
N THR A 14 4.29 -22.81 -1.35
CA THR A 14 3.39 -23.88 -1.79
C THR A 14 3.35 -23.88 -3.32
N GLN A 15 3.05 -25.04 -3.91
CA GLN A 15 2.90 -25.15 -5.37
C GLN A 15 1.89 -24.14 -5.91
N ASP A 16 0.78 -23.95 -5.19
CA ASP A 16 -0.27 -22.98 -5.54
C ASP A 16 0.26 -21.54 -5.53
N SER A 17 1.07 -21.16 -4.55
CA SER A 17 1.68 -19.81 -4.49
C SER A 17 2.66 -19.57 -5.64
N ILE A 18 3.40 -20.60 -6.06
CA ILE A 18 4.32 -20.53 -7.21
C ILE A 18 3.51 -20.31 -8.49
N THR A 19 2.50 -21.13 -8.73
CA THR A 19 1.65 -21.05 -9.91
C THR A 19 0.91 -19.72 -9.97
N ALA A 20 0.35 -19.25 -8.85
CA ALA A 20 -0.33 -17.95 -8.77
C ALA A 20 0.61 -16.78 -9.09
N PHE A 21 1.85 -16.82 -8.58
CA PHE A 21 2.86 -15.80 -8.90
C PHE A 21 3.22 -15.83 -10.40
N GLU A 22 3.43 -17.00 -11.00
CA GLU A 22 3.74 -17.13 -12.42
C GLU A 22 2.60 -16.63 -13.33
N ASP A 23 1.36 -16.94 -12.96
CA ASP A 23 0.17 -16.44 -13.64
C ASP A 23 0.06 -14.92 -13.54
N PHE A 24 0.39 -14.34 -12.38
CA PHE A 24 0.44 -12.89 -12.21
C PHE A 24 1.51 -12.26 -13.12
N ILE A 25 2.73 -12.79 -13.11
CA ILE A 25 3.84 -12.31 -13.96
C ILE A 25 3.45 -12.34 -15.44
N ARG A 26 2.81 -13.43 -15.89
CA ARG A 26 2.31 -13.57 -17.26
C ARG A 26 1.21 -12.56 -17.57
N ARG A 27 0.23 -12.38 -16.68
CA ARG A 27 -0.90 -11.45 -16.85
C ARG A 27 -0.44 -10.01 -17.05
N TYR A 28 0.55 -9.57 -16.29
CA TYR A 28 1.09 -8.20 -16.35
C TYR A 28 2.30 -8.05 -17.27
N ALA A 29 2.64 -9.09 -18.05
CA ALA A 29 3.80 -9.11 -18.94
C ALA A 29 5.12 -8.66 -18.26
N ILE A 30 5.29 -9.01 -16.99
CA ILE A 30 6.46 -8.61 -16.21
C ILE A 30 7.66 -9.43 -16.68
N ASN A 31 8.73 -8.75 -17.08
CA ASN A 31 9.93 -9.45 -17.54
C ASN A 31 10.63 -10.22 -16.41
N LYS A 32 11.43 -11.22 -16.79
CA LYS A 32 12.10 -12.14 -15.86
C LYS A 32 12.99 -11.44 -14.82
N THR A 33 13.65 -10.34 -15.20
CA THR A 33 14.51 -9.57 -14.29
C THR A 33 13.69 -8.91 -13.19
N PHE A 34 12.57 -8.27 -13.53
CA PHE A 34 11.67 -7.69 -12.53
C PHE A 34 10.94 -8.77 -11.73
N ALA A 35 10.51 -9.87 -12.35
CA ALA A 35 9.90 -10.99 -11.63
C ALA A 35 10.81 -11.54 -10.53
N THR A 36 12.12 -11.67 -10.81
CA THR A 36 13.12 -12.08 -9.80
C THR A 36 13.18 -11.09 -8.63
N LYS A 37 13.14 -9.79 -8.90
CA LYS A 37 13.12 -8.76 -7.85
C LYS A 37 11.84 -8.81 -7.01
N LEU A 38 10.68 -8.99 -7.65
CA LEU A 38 9.39 -9.11 -6.96
C LEU A 38 9.34 -10.33 -6.03
N ARG A 39 9.95 -11.47 -6.43
CA ARG A 39 10.09 -12.64 -5.53
C ARG A 39 10.86 -12.32 -4.26
N GLY A 40 11.78 -11.35 -4.30
CA GLY A 40 12.55 -10.89 -3.13
C GLY A 40 11.70 -10.21 -2.05
N LEU A 41 10.45 -9.84 -2.36
CA LEU A 41 9.48 -9.32 -1.38
C LEU A 41 8.81 -10.42 -0.56
N ARG A 42 9.08 -11.70 -0.84
CA ARG A 42 8.53 -12.82 -0.07
C ARG A 42 8.90 -12.70 1.41
N GLY A 43 7.90 -12.90 2.27
CA GLY A 43 8.05 -12.80 3.73
C GLY A 43 8.18 -11.38 4.26
N TYR A 44 7.98 -10.35 3.43
CA TYR A 44 7.75 -9.00 3.94
C TYR A 44 6.33 -8.87 4.46
N GLU A 45 6.18 -8.21 5.61
CA GLU A 45 4.93 -7.57 5.97
C GLU A 45 4.72 -6.39 5.00
N ILE A 46 3.53 -6.25 4.41
CA ILE A 46 3.25 -5.13 3.50
C ILE A 46 2.08 -4.32 4.07
N ALA A 47 2.32 -3.03 4.27
CA ALA A 47 1.29 -2.08 4.69
C ALA A 47 1.16 -0.94 3.68
N PHE A 48 -0.06 -0.71 3.22
CA PHE A 48 -0.44 0.48 2.47
C PHE A 48 -0.86 1.60 3.41
N ILE A 49 -0.49 2.82 3.07
CA ILE A 49 -1.10 4.04 3.58
C ILE A 49 -1.73 4.74 2.37
N CYS A 50 -3.05 4.62 2.25
CA CYS A 50 -3.83 5.15 1.13
C CYS A 50 -4.36 6.54 1.47
N ASP A 51 -3.99 7.52 0.65
CA ASP A 51 -4.59 8.83 0.67
C ASP A 51 -6.04 8.76 0.19
N ASP A 52 -6.97 9.01 1.10
CA ASP A 52 -8.38 9.17 0.81
C ASP A 52 -8.84 10.58 1.13
N SER A 53 -7.99 11.59 0.97
CA SER A 53 -8.32 13.02 1.13
C SER A 53 -9.14 13.58 -0.02
N GLY A 54 -9.73 14.77 0.18
CA GLY A 54 -10.57 15.41 -0.82
C GLY A 54 -9.88 15.66 -2.18
N SER A 55 -8.56 15.90 -2.20
CA SER A 55 -7.80 16.16 -3.44
C SER A 55 -7.76 14.97 -4.38
N MET A 56 -7.90 13.74 -3.86
CA MET A 56 -7.90 12.52 -4.66
C MET A 56 -9.10 12.42 -5.62
N LYS A 57 -10.14 13.25 -5.45
CA LYS A 57 -11.25 13.38 -6.42
C LYS A 57 -10.83 14.11 -7.69
N ASN A 58 -9.69 14.80 -7.68
CA ASN A 58 -9.25 15.57 -8.83
C ASN A 58 -8.96 14.65 -10.02
N PRO A 59 -9.31 15.07 -11.24
CA PRO A 59 -8.89 14.39 -12.46
C PRO A 59 -7.37 14.24 -12.54
N MET A 60 -6.91 13.11 -13.06
CA MET A 60 -5.51 12.97 -13.45
C MET A 60 -5.20 13.86 -14.66
N VAL A 61 -3.97 14.36 -14.74
CA VAL A 61 -3.53 15.09 -15.94
C VAL A 61 -3.53 14.14 -17.15
N PRO A 62 -4.24 14.45 -18.27
CA PRO A 62 -4.28 13.53 -19.42
C PRO A 62 -2.88 13.34 -19.98
N ARG A 63 -2.32 12.12 -19.89
CA ARG A 63 -0.98 11.84 -20.44
C ARG A 63 -0.94 11.85 -21.96
N HIS A 64 -2.07 11.67 -22.65
CA HIS A 64 -2.26 11.94 -24.08
C HIS A 64 -3.75 12.21 -24.36
N SER A 65 -4.09 13.43 -24.77
CA SER A 65 -5.43 13.80 -25.24
C SER A 65 -5.66 13.29 -26.66
N SER A 66 -5.91 11.99 -26.80
CA SER A 66 -6.40 11.39 -28.04
C SER A 66 -7.76 10.74 -27.82
N GLY A 67 -8.82 11.55 -27.93
CA GLY A 67 -10.19 11.07 -28.06
C GLY A 67 -11.21 11.89 -27.26
N ARG A 68 -12.24 12.41 -27.94
CA ARG A 68 -13.46 12.91 -27.29
C ARG A 68 -14.13 11.75 -26.54
N ASN A 69 -14.56 11.99 -25.29
CA ASN A 69 -15.32 11.08 -24.41
C ASN A 69 -14.56 9.99 -23.62
N GLN A 70 -13.34 10.24 -23.13
CA GLN A 70 -12.84 9.48 -21.98
C GLN A 70 -13.22 10.21 -20.70
N GLU A 71 -14.02 9.59 -19.83
CA GLU A 71 -14.20 10.05 -18.45
C GLU A 71 -12.82 10.21 -17.82
N ALA A 72 -12.53 11.40 -17.30
CA ALA A 72 -11.23 11.64 -16.70
C ALA A 72 -11.10 10.77 -15.45
N THR A 73 -10.20 9.78 -15.51
CA THR A 73 -9.85 8.96 -14.34
C THR A 73 -9.38 9.90 -13.22
N THR A 74 -9.91 9.72 -12.01
CA THR A 74 -9.47 10.50 -10.85
C THR A 74 -8.22 9.87 -10.25
N ARG A 75 -7.48 10.64 -9.46
CA ARG A 75 -6.33 10.13 -8.69
C ARG A 75 -6.74 9.01 -7.73
N TRP A 76 -7.98 9.05 -7.22
CA TRP A 76 -8.57 7.96 -6.45
C TRP A 76 -8.71 6.67 -7.25
N GLU A 77 -9.17 6.74 -8.51
CA GLU A 77 -9.25 5.55 -9.36
C GLU A 77 -7.87 4.97 -9.69
N GLU A 78 -6.85 5.81 -9.84
CA GLU A 78 -5.46 5.36 -9.98
C GLU A 78 -4.98 4.64 -8.71
N LEU A 79 -5.20 5.22 -7.54
CA LEU A 79 -4.88 4.59 -6.26
C LEU A 79 -5.54 3.21 -6.14
N LYS A 80 -6.85 3.11 -6.40
CA LYS A 80 -7.58 1.83 -6.36
C LYS A 80 -6.93 0.78 -7.24
N LYS A 81 -6.56 1.17 -8.47
CA LYS A 81 -5.92 0.27 -9.43
C LYS A 81 -4.55 -0.19 -8.94
N ILE A 82 -3.71 0.72 -8.44
CA ILE A 82 -2.39 0.40 -7.92
C ILE A 82 -2.49 -0.56 -6.73
N VAL A 83 -3.31 -0.21 -5.73
CA VAL A 83 -3.47 -1.02 -4.52
C VAL A 83 -4.04 -2.40 -4.87
N SER A 84 -5.05 -2.48 -5.75
CA SER A 84 -5.62 -3.76 -6.19
C SER A 84 -4.59 -4.68 -6.85
N ILE A 85 -3.76 -4.14 -7.76
CA ILE A 85 -2.71 -4.91 -8.44
C ILE A 85 -1.69 -5.45 -7.43
N VAL A 86 -1.26 -4.61 -6.49
CA VAL A 86 -0.22 -5.00 -5.54
C VAL A 86 -0.76 -5.94 -4.46
N VAL A 87 -2.02 -5.80 -4.03
CA VAL A 87 -2.67 -6.77 -3.12
C VAL A 87 -2.71 -8.15 -3.75
N ASP A 88 -3.14 -8.24 -5.02
CA ASP A 88 -3.18 -9.52 -5.72
C ASP A 88 -1.77 -10.11 -5.90
N LEU A 89 -0.76 -9.29 -6.16
CA LEU A 89 0.64 -9.73 -6.17
C LEU A 89 1.11 -10.23 -4.81
N ALA A 90 0.92 -9.42 -3.77
CA ALA A 90 1.39 -9.70 -2.42
C ALA A 90 0.79 -11.01 -1.88
N SER A 91 -0.46 -11.30 -2.22
CA SER A 91 -1.15 -12.52 -1.82
C SER A 91 -0.57 -13.78 -2.47
N THR A 92 0.23 -13.66 -3.54
CA THR A 92 1.01 -14.77 -4.11
C THR A 92 2.38 -14.97 -3.42
N LEU A 93 2.82 -13.98 -2.63
CA LEU A 93 4.13 -13.94 -1.99
C LEU A 93 4.04 -14.18 -0.48
N ASP A 94 2.98 -13.73 0.16
CA ASP A 94 2.69 -13.88 1.58
C ASP A 94 1.22 -14.32 1.77
N PRO A 95 0.95 -15.50 2.36
CA PRO A 95 -0.41 -15.96 2.62
C PRO A 95 -1.14 -15.15 3.70
N ASP A 96 -0.44 -14.36 4.53
CA ASP A 96 -1.08 -13.56 5.58
C ASP A 96 -1.96 -12.47 4.98
N GLY A 97 -1.56 -11.92 3.83
CA GLY A 97 -2.20 -10.80 3.14
C GLY A 97 -1.45 -9.50 3.35
N VAL A 98 -2.12 -8.38 3.10
CA VAL A 98 -1.58 -7.03 3.33
C VAL A 98 -2.53 -6.19 4.18
N ASP A 99 -1.97 -5.21 4.88
CA ASP A 99 -2.79 -4.24 5.60
C ASP A 99 -2.95 -2.96 4.79
N VAL A 100 -4.18 -2.46 4.71
CA VAL A 100 -4.53 -1.24 3.98
C VAL A 100 -5.05 -0.20 4.96
N TYR A 101 -4.19 0.74 5.32
CA TYR A 101 -4.55 1.90 6.11
C TYR A 101 -5.02 3.03 5.20
N PHE A 102 -5.92 3.85 5.72
CA PHE A 102 -6.43 5.04 5.05
C PHE A 102 -6.19 6.25 5.92
N LEU A 103 -6.06 7.44 5.32
CA LEU A 103 -5.84 8.66 6.08
C LEU A 103 -7.05 9.06 6.93
N ASN A 104 -8.27 8.89 6.41
CA ASN A 104 -9.49 9.45 6.97
C ASN A 104 -10.54 8.38 7.36
N ARG A 105 -10.18 7.08 7.36
CA ARG A 105 -11.07 5.98 7.78
C ARG A 105 -10.31 4.81 8.40
N LYS A 106 -11.05 3.83 8.93
CA LYS A 106 -10.49 2.62 9.54
C LYS A 106 -9.71 1.77 8.52
N PRO A 107 -8.63 1.09 8.96
CA PRO A 107 -7.88 0.20 8.08
C PRO A 107 -8.66 -1.08 7.75
N ALA A 108 -8.28 -1.71 6.65
CA ALA A 108 -8.65 -3.08 6.30
C ALA A 108 -7.40 -3.96 6.44
N LEU A 109 -7.45 -4.93 7.34
CA LEU A 109 -6.28 -5.75 7.73
C LEU A 109 -6.35 -7.13 7.08
N ASN A 110 -5.20 -7.73 6.81
CA ASN A 110 -5.03 -9.07 6.23
C ASN A 110 -5.82 -9.27 4.93
N VAL A 111 -5.83 -8.27 4.06
CA VAL A 111 -6.49 -8.31 2.76
C VAL A 111 -5.72 -9.24 1.83
N ARG A 112 -6.39 -10.25 1.26
CA ARG A 112 -5.77 -11.31 0.43
C ARG A 112 -6.24 -11.32 -1.02
N SER A 113 -7.14 -10.40 -1.37
CA SER A 113 -7.57 -10.20 -2.75
C SER A 113 -8.07 -8.78 -2.94
N SER A 114 -7.80 -8.22 -4.12
CA SER A 114 -8.40 -6.98 -4.58
C SER A 114 -9.93 -6.96 -4.49
N LYS A 115 -10.58 -8.14 -4.61
CA LYS A 115 -12.04 -8.27 -4.47
C LYS A 115 -12.55 -7.79 -3.11
N GLU A 116 -11.81 -8.04 -2.03
CA GLU A 116 -12.18 -7.62 -0.67
C GLU A 116 -12.19 -6.10 -0.52
N LEU A 117 -11.42 -5.39 -1.34
CA LEU A 117 -11.35 -3.92 -1.33
C LEU A 117 -12.51 -3.24 -2.04
N THR A 118 -13.34 -3.97 -2.80
CA THR A 118 -14.41 -3.39 -3.63
C THR A 118 -15.36 -2.51 -2.81
N ASN A 119 -15.83 -3.02 -1.67
CA ASN A 119 -16.77 -2.28 -0.82
C ASN A 119 -16.08 -1.12 -0.07
N ILE A 120 -14.81 -1.30 0.29
CA ILE A 120 -14.04 -0.26 1.00
C ILE A 120 -13.77 0.93 0.07
N PHE A 121 -13.44 0.66 -1.18
CA PHE A 121 -13.19 1.66 -2.21
C PHE A 121 -14.44 2.27 -2.83
N ALA A 122 -15.62 1.70 -2.59
CA ALA A 122 -16.89 2.31 -2.96
C ALA A 122 -17.17 3.61 -2.19
N ILE A 123 -16.57 3.77 -1.00
CA ILE A 123 -16.64 5.01 -0.23
C ILE A 123 -15.68 6.03 -0.86
N PRO A 124 -16.18 7.18 -1.34
CA PRO A 124 -15.33 8.19 -1.98
C PRO A 124 -14.32 8.79 -1.00
N PRO A 125 -13.20 9.34 -1.47
CA PRO A 125 -12.21 9.96 -0.60
C PRO A 125 -12.77 11.29 -0.07
N ASN A 126 -12.46 11.64 1.17
CA ASN A 126 -12.84 12.89 1.81
C ASN A 126 -11.93 13.17 3.01
N GLY A 127 -11.68 14.45 3.30
CA GLY A 127 -10.90 14.88 4.46
C GLY A 127 -9.55 15.45 4.08
N LEU A 128 -8.67 15.55 5.09
CA LEU A 128 -7.33 16.13 5.01
C LEU A 128 -6.29 15.05 4.70
N THR A 129 -5.00 15.39 4.76
CA THR A 129 -3.88 14.50 4.42
C THR A 129 -2.97 14.23 5.64
N PRO A 130 -3.49 13.69 6.77
CA PRO A 130 -2.74 13.43 8.01
C PRO A 130 -1.80 12.21 7.91
N ILE A 131 -0.90 12.22 6.92
CA ILE A 131 0.02 11.11 6.59
C ILE A 131 0.88 10.74 7.80
N VAL A 132 1.40 11.73 8.53
CA VAL A 132 2.30 11.49 9.66
C VAL A 132 1.61 10.70 10.77
N ARG A 133 0.36 11.06 11.10
CA ARG A 133 -0.42 10.36 12.12
C ARG A 133 -0.56 8.89 11.77
N VAL A 134 -0.98 8.60 10.54
CA VAL A 134 -1.20 7.21 10.09
C VAL A 134 0.09 6.44 9.95
N LEU A 135 1.18 7.07 9.49
CA LEU A 135 2.49 6.42 9.44
C LEU A 135 2.95 5.99 10.85
N ARG A 136 2.81 6.87 11.86
CA ARG A 136 3.12 6.50 13.25
C ARG A 136 2.22 5.39 13.76
N GLU A 137 0.93 5.41 13.43
CA GLU A 137 -0.01 4.33 13.77
C GLU A 137 0.44 2.99 13.20
N VAL A 138 0.83 2.93 11.92
CA VAL A 138 1.36 1.72 11.27
C VAL A 138 2.63 1.23 11.98
N LEU A 139 3.59 2.12 12.24
CA LEU A 139 4.85 1.77 12.88
C LEU A 139 4.65 1.21 14.30
N GLN A 140 3.70 1.76 15.06
CA GLN A 140 3.36 1.24 16.39
C GLN A 140 2.60 -0.07 16.33
N ALA A 141 1.62 -0.19 15.44
CA ALA A 141 0.83 -1.40 15.26
C ALA A 141 1.69 -2.59 14.84
N LYS A 142 2.69 -2.35 13.97
CA LYS A 142 3.58 -3.38 13.41
C LYS A 142 4.88 -3.58 14.17
N LYS A 143 5.02 -2.99 15.36
CA LYS A 143 6.28 -3.00 16.13
C LYS A 143 6.81 -4.41 16.41
N LYS A 144 5.92 -5.39 16.62
CA LYS A 144 6.32 -6.78 16.87
C LYS A 144 6.76 -7.48 15.58
N GLU A 145 5.99 -7.30 14.52
CA GLU A 145 6.22 -7.86 13.19
C GLU A 145 7.55 -7.36 12.61
N ILE A 146 7.89 -6.09 12.85
CA ILE A 146 9.18 -5.49 12.46
C ILE A 146 10.37 -6.22 13.13
N GLN A 147 10.20 -6.87 14.29
CA GLN A 147 11.27 -7.65 14.92
C GLN A 147 11.48 -9.01 14.24
N GLU A 148 10.43 -9.55 13.61
CA GLU A 148 10.41 -10.90 13.04
C GLU A 148 10.64 -10.90 11.53
N ARG A 149 9.98 -9.99 10.80
CA ARG A 149 10.14 -9.79 9.34
C ARG A 149 10.41 -8.32 8.99
N LYS A 150 10.63 -8.03 7.71
CA LYS A 150 10.74 -6.65 7.21
C LYS A 150 9.34 -6.10 6.92
N LEU A 151 9.09 -4.84 7.20
CA LEU A 151 7.86 -4.12 6.89
C LEU A 151 8.09 -3.21 5.67
N LEU A 152 7.45 -3.51 4.55
CA LEU A 152 7.38 -2.61 3.40
C LEU A 152 6.16 -1.69 3.56
N VAL A 153 6.42 -0.39 3.69
CA VAL A 153 5.37 0.64 3.71
C VAL A 153 5.22 1.26 2.33
N LEU A 154 4.02 1.20 1.77
CA LEU A 154 3.66 1.83 0.50
C LEU A 154 2.69 2.99 0.76
N LEU A 155 3.20 4.21 0.73
CA LEU A 155 2.41 5.43 0.86
C LEU A 155 1.92 5.86 -0.54
N VAL A 156 0.62 5.93 -0.76
CA VAL A 156 0.01 6.30 -2.06
C VAL A 156 -0.78 7.59 -1.87
N THR A 157 -0.38 8.69 -2.49
CA THR A 157 -0.92 10.04 -2.24
C THR A 157 -0.78 10.97 -3.44
N ASP A 158 -1.61 12.01 -3.54
CA ASP A 158 -1.47 13.10 -4.50
C ASP A 158 -1.02 14.43 -3.89
N GLY A 159 -0.81 14.46 -2.57
CA GLY A 159 -0.81 15.67 -1.78
C GLY A 159 0.39 15.84 -0.86
N ILE A 160 0.48 17.04 -0.30
CA ILE A 160 1.45 17.39 0.74
C ILE A 160 0.86 16.95 2.09
N PRO A 161 1.63 16.30 2.98
CA PRO A 161 1.17 15.98 4.33
C PRO A 161 0.62 17.21 5.04
N THR A 162 -0.51 17.07 5.73
CA THR A 162 -1.09 18.11 6.58
C THR A 162 -1.10 17.70 8.05
N ALA A 163 -1.07 18.66 8.95
CA ALA A 163 -1.44 18.47 10.34
C ALA A 163 -2.98 18.30 10.48
N GLU A 164 -3.44 18.09 11.72
CA GLU A 164 -4.88 17.91 12.02
C GLU A 164 -5.73 19.16 11.72
N ASP A 165 -5.11 20.35 11.73
CA ASP A 165 -5.77 21.61 11.37
C ASP A 165 -5.71 21.94 9.87
N GLY A 166 -5.13 21.05 9.06
CA GLY A 166 -4.99 21.21 7.61
C GLY A 166 -3.75 22.00 7.18
N THR A 167 -2.92 22.47 8.11
CA THR A 167 -1.66 23.15 7.76
C THR A 167 -0.67 22.17 7.13
N ALA A 168 -0.03 22.57 6.02
CA ALA A 168 0.96 21.72 5.34
C ALA A 168 2.20 21.52 6.22
N ASN A 169 2.59 20.26 6.44
CA ASN A 169 3.76 19.90 7.26
C ASN A 169 4.60 18.76 6.64
N PRO A 170 5.21 18.99 5.44
CA PRO A 170 6.08 17.99 4.82
C PRO A 170 7.34 17.71 5.64
N GLN A 171 7.79 18.67 6.45
CA GLN A 171 8.99 18.54 7.26
C GLN A 171 8.82 17.45 8.33
N GLU A 172 7.65 17.32 8.92
CA GLU A 172 7.40 16.28 9.91
C GLU A 172 7.41 14.88 9.28
N LEU A 173 6.83 14.72 8.08
CA LEU A 173 6.94 13.45 7.36
C LEU A 173 8.41 13.08 7.10
N TYR A 174 9.22 14.04 6.69
CA TYR A 174 10.67 13.83 6.50
C TYR A 174 11.34 13.35 7.81
N GLN A 175 11.02 13.98 8.95
CA GLN A 175 11.55 13.57 10.25
C GLN A 175 11.16 12.13 10.62
N VAL A 176 9.89 11.76 10.45
CA VAL A 176 9.40 10.39 10.75
C VAL A 176 10.08 9.36 9.84
N LEU A 177 10.22 9.67 8.55
CA LEU A 177 10.87 8.78 7.59
C LEU A 177 12.35 8.57 7.90
N LEU A 178 13.07 9.55 8.44
CA LEU A 178 14.48 9.39 8.76
C LEU A 178 14.75 8.81 10.15
N HIS A 179 13.93 9.14 11.13
CA HIS A 179 14.28 8.94 12.53
C HIS A 179 13.34 8.02 13.31
N GLU A 180 12.10 7.80 12.84
CA GLU A 180 11.12 7.00 13.59
C GLU A 180 10.91 5.59 13.00
N ARG A 181 11.33 5.36 11.76
CA ARG A 181 11.36 4.01 11.14
C ARG A 181 12.53 3.19 11.70
N ILE A 182 12.39 2.66 12.90
CA ILE A 182 13.48 1.94 13.59
C ILE A 182 13.19 0.43 13.66
N PRO A 183 14.14 -0.44 13.25
CA PRO A 183 15.37 -0.10 12.55
C PRO A 183 15.13 0.11 11.04
N ILE A 184 15.80 1.11 10.44
CA ILE A 184 15.44 1.67 9.12
C ILE A 184 15.57 0.66 7.98
N GLU A 185 16.54 -0.25 8.08
CA GLU A 185 16.79 -1.33 7.14
C GLU A 185 15.71 -2.42 7.14
N ARG A 186 14.88 -2.45 8.19
CA ARG A 186 13.75 -3.37 8.32
C ARG A 186 12.43 -2.73 7.94
N VAL A 187 12.38 -1.42 7.74
CA VAL A 187 11.14 -0.70 7.39
C VAL A 187 11.32 0.12 6.10
N PRO A 188 11.63 -0.50 4.95
CA PRO A 188 11.66 0.25 3.69
C PRO A 188 10.30 0.90 3.43
N ALA A 189 10.33 2.16 3.00
CA ALA A 189 9.15 2.93 2.66
C ALA A 189 9.28 3.48 1.22
N THR A 190 8.18 3.49 0.48
CA THR A 190 8.11 4.08 -0.87
C THR A 190 6.86 4.93 -0.98
N ILE A 191 7.00 6.08 -1.64
CA ILE A 191 5.90 7.00 -1.93
C ILE A 191 5.53 6.83 -3.40
N ILE A 192 4.25 6.60 -3.68
CA ILE A 192 3.67 6.48 -5.01
C ILE A 192 2.75 7.69 -5.20
N CYS A 193 3.13 8.57 -6.12
CA CYS A 193 2.36 9.78 -6.40
C CYS A 193 1.24 9.47 -7.40
N CYS A 194 0.01 9.87 -7.07
CA CYS A 194 -1.11 9.89 -8.00
C CYS A 194 -1.23 11.29 -8.62
N THR A 195 -1.06 11.44 -9.94
CA THR A 195 -0.92 12.76 -10.59
C THR A 195 -1.74 12.89 -11.86
#